data_AF-A0A353QSP8-F1
#
_entry.id   AF-A0A353QSP8-F1
#
_cell.length_a   1.000
_cell.length_b   1.000
_cell.length_c   1.000
_cell.angle_alpha   90.00
_cell.angle_beta   90.00
_cell.angle_gamma   90.00
#
_symmetry.space_group_name_H-M   'P 1'
#
loop_
_entity.id
_entity.type
_entity.pdbx_description
1 polymer ?
#
loop_
_entity_poly.entity_id
_entity_poly.type
_entity_poly.pdbx_seq_one_letter_code
_entity_poly.pdbx_strand_id
1 'polypeptide(L)'
;MLITNYFKPVYANKIFQTNFSSVNLPVFSGKPEDYQKKIFLYQRNLSTLGIKSYLFDNCDIKNLILAKSVHDAFFDIKNAGFNIPKGISVHCNDAADHFERGSNDMAYTYTESERKQVKPEIYLNTPHYKYNKNLPYVVHSSGGDPKIYNAKMDIYHEFAHAYQAINNKKNYLSLGDQKFDRKTKNEITKCLNSYAATNKSEFVAEYFAYKMAGIKIKSNRIDLEKIYNECHGPKFKKKLDLVA
;
A
#
# COMPACT_ATOMS: atom_id res chain seq x y z
N MET A 1 -21.90 23.26 -14.31
CA MET A 1 -20.54 23.78 -14.56
C MET A 1 -19.59 22.98 -13.69
N LEU A 2 -18.86 22.02 -14.28
CA LEU A 2 -17.92 21.15 -13.59
C LEU A 2 -16.57 21.88 -13.47
N ILE A 3 -16.10 22.13 -12.26
CA ILE A 3 -14.78 22.70 -12.02
C ILE A 3 -13.84 21.54 -11.70
N THR A 4 -13.12 21.06 -12.71
CA THR A 4 -11.97 20.16 -12.58
C THR A 4 -10.72 21.02 -12.37
N ASN A 5 -10.18 21.03 -11.15
CA ASN A 5 -8.90 21.67 -10.86
C ASN A 5 -7.76 20.66 -11.04
N TYR A 6 -7.12 20.67 -12.21
CA TYR A 6 -5.86 19.98 -12.46
C TYR A 6 -4.71 20.80 -11.86
N PHE A 7 -4.06 20.28 -10.81
CA PHE A 7 -2.77 20.81 -10.37
C PHE A 7 -1.64 20.00 -11.01
N LYS A 8 -0.96 20.60 -12.00
CA LYS A 8 0.36 20.13 -12.50
C LYS A 8 1.47 20.70 -11.62
N PRO A 9 2.41 19.89 -11.12
CA PRO A 9 3.70 20.39 -10.68
C PRO A 9 4.67 20.50 -11.87
N VAL A 10 5.31 21.67 -11.97
CA VAL A 10 6.45 21.97 -12.84
C VAL A 10 7.73 21.85 -12.00
N TYR A 11 8.78 21.26 -12.57
CA TYR A 11 10.22 21.59 -12.48
C TYR A 11 11.16 20.37 -12.41
N ALA A 12 12.37 20.62 -12.93
CA ALA A 12 13.26 19.72 -13.63
C ALA A 12 14.49 19.24 -12.82
N ASN A 13 15.09 18.15 -13.32
CA ASN A 13 16.51 17.78 -13.34
C ASN A 13 17.29 17.53 -12.03
N LYS A 14 17.69 16.26 -11.81
CA LYS A 14 19.01 15.69 -12.17
C LYS A 14 19.05 14.22 -11.74
N ILE A 15 19.10 13.30 -12.70
CA ILE A 15 19.19 11.86 -12.45
C ILE A 15 20.65 11.52 -12.13
N PHE A 16 20.94 11.14 -10.88
CA PHE A 16 22.15 10.40 -10.55
C PHE A 16 21.95 8.93 -10.95
N GLN A 17 22.64 8.50 -12.00
CA GLN A 17 22.83 7.08 -12.28
C GLN A 17 23.72 6.49 -11.18
N THR A 18 23.18 5.57 -10.39
CA THR A 18 24.00 4.68 -9.56
C THR A 18 23.66 3.24 -9.87
N ASN A 19 24.73 2.45 -10.08
CA ASN A 19 24.70 1.06 -10.47
C ASN A 19 24.07 0.20 -9.38
N PHE A 20 22.99 -0.51 -9.71
CA PHE A 20 22.40 -1.52 -8.84
C PHE A 20 23.15 -2.85 -9.03
N SER A 21 23.91 -3.23 -8.01
CA SER A 21 24.38 -4.61 -7.85
C SER A 21 23.18 -5.53 -7.73
N SER A 22 23.20 -6.63 -8.47
CA SER A 22 22.14 -7.65 -8.61
C SER A 22 21.53 -8.08 -7.27
N VAL A 23 20.27 -7.71 -7.03
CA VAL A 23 19.43 -8.35 -6.02
C VAL A 23 19.20 -9.79 -6.49
N ASN A 24 19.63 -10.78 -5.70
CA ASN A 24 19.31 -12.18 -5.94
C ASN A 24 17.79 -12.36 -5.86
N LEU A 25 17.13 -12.34 -7.02
CA LEU A 25 15.73 -12.72 -7.11
C LEU A 25 15.60 -14.17 -6.62
N PRO A 26 14.56 -14.50 -5.83
CA PRO A 26 14.28 -15.89 -5.53
C PRO A 26 14.16 -16.65 -6.85
N VAL A 27 14.98 -17.70 -7.00
CA VAL A 27 14.96 -18.55 -8.19
C VAL A 27 13.62 -19.27 -8.22
N PHE A 28 12.68 -18.75 -8.98
CA PHE A 28 11.47 -19.46 -9.32
C PHE A 28 11.79 -20.42 -10.47
N SER A 29 12.31 -21.60 -10.14
CA SER A 29 12.41 -22.70 -11.10
C SER A 29 11.06 -23.43 -11.13
N GLY A 30 10.29 -23.24 -12.20
CA GLY A 30 9.01 -23.92 -12.41
C GLY A 30 8.53 -23.76 -13.84
N LYS A 31 7.67 -24.65 -14.30
CA LYS A 31 7.01 -24.49 -15.61
C LYS A 31 5.88 -23.46 -15.48
N PRO A 32 5.48 -22.75 -16.55
CA PRO A 32 4.40 -21.76 -16.50
C PRO A 32 3.10 -22.26 -15.83
N GLU A 33 2.76 -23.54 -16.01
CA GLU A 33 1.60 -24.19 -15.38
C GLU A 33 1.70 -24.29 -13.84
N ASP A 34 2.92 -24.33 -13.30
CA ASP A 34 3.16 -24.32 -11.86
C ASP A 34 2.89 -22.93 -11.26
N TYR A 35 3.04 -21.87 -12.05
CA TYR A 35 2.77 -20.50 -11.61
C TYR A 35 1.28 -20.28 -11.42
N GLN A 36 0.46 -20.73 -12.36
CA GLN A 36 -0.99 -20.63 -12.27
C GLN A 36 -1.53 -21.37 -11.04
N LYS A 37 -1.08 -22.61 -10.81
CA LYS A 37 -1.44 -23.41 -9.62
C LYS A 37 -1.07 -22.70 -8.31
N LYS A 38 0.11 -22.08 -8.25
CA LYS A 38 0.56 -21.29 -7.08
C LYS A 38 -0.28 -20.04 -6.87
N ILE A 39 -0.64 -19.32 -7.94
CA ILE A 39 -1.52 -18.14 -7.86
C ILE A 39 -2.90 -18.54 -7.31
N PHE A 40 -3.48 -19.64 -7.81
CA PHE A 40 -4.74 -20.17 -7.26
C PHE A 40 -4.63 -20.56 -5.79
N LEU A 41 -3.51 -21.16 -5.37
CA LEU A 41 -3.26 -21.44 -3.96
C LEU A 41 -3.24 -20.16 -3.12
N TYR A 42 -2.58 -19.11 -3.60
CA TYR A 42 -2.56 -17.80 -2.92
C TYR A 42 -3.97 -17.20 -2.81
N GLN A 43 -4.80 -17.28 -3.84
CA GLN A 43 -6.20 -16.82 -3.76
C GLN A 43 -7.02 -17.59 -2.72
N ARG A 44 -6.85 -18.93 -2.66
CA ARG A 44 -7.50 -19.77 -1.65
C ARG A 44 -7.06 -19.38 -0.23
N ASN A 45 -5.77 -19.16 -0.03
CA ASN A 45 -5.21 -18.73 1.25
C ASN A 45 -5.78 -17.36 1.68
N LEU A 46 -5.82 -16.38 0.77
CA LEU A 46 -6.42 -15.06 1.02
C LEU A 46 -7.91 -15.16 1.39
N SER A 47 -8.66 -16.05 0.75
CA SER A 47 -10.06 -16.32 1.08
C SER A 47 -10.24 -16.81 2.52
N THR A 48 -9.29 -17.58 3.07
CA THR A 48 -9.34 -17.98 4.50
C THR A 48 -9.23 -16.79 5.47
N LEU A 49 -8.65 -15.67 5.02
CA LEU A 49 -8.61 -14.40 5.77
C LEU A 49 -9.83 -13.51 5.52
N GLY A 50 -10.78 -13.94 4.66
CA GLY A 50 -11.94 -13.15 4.26
C GLY A 50 -11.65 -12.11 3.18
N ILE A 51 -10.51 -12.21 2.49
CA ILE A 51 -10.12 -11.34 1.37
C ILE A 51 -10.58 -11.97 0.06
N LYS A 52 -11.36 -11.24 -0.74
CA LYS A 52 -11.68 -11.65 -2.11
C LYS A 52 -10.61 -11.12 -3.07
N SER A 53 -9.81 -12.00 -3.65
CA SER A 53 -8.67 -11.59 -4.49
C SER A 53 -8.85 -11.97 -5.97
N TYR A 54 -8.67 -11.01 -6.86
CA TYR A 54 -8.65 -11.19 -8.31
C TYR A 54 -7.22 -11.04 -8.80
N LEU A 55 -6.46 -12.14 -8.83
CA LEU A 55 -5.04 -12.15 -9.20
C LEU A 55 -4.91 -12.59 -10.66
N PHE A 56 -4.15 -11.84 -11.48
CA PHE A 56 -3.94 -12.17 -12.89
C PHE A 56 -3.10 -13.45 -13.07
N ASP A 57 -3.59 -14.40 -13.85
CA ASP A 57 -3.09 -15.79 -13.87
C ASP A 57 -2.61 -16.26 -15.26
N ASN A 58 -2.05 -15.36 -16.09
CA ASN A 58 -1.58 -15.67 -17.46
C ASN A 58 -0.27 -16.49 -17.57
N CYS A 59 0.10 -17.25 -16.53
CA CYS A 59 1.33 -18.04 -16.47
C CYS A 59 2.65 -17.25 -16.60
N ASP A 60 2.66 -15.95 -16.28
CA ASP A 60 3.86 -15.10 -16.21
C ASP A 60 4.48 -15.07 -14.79
N ILE A 61 5.81 -15.11 -14.73
CA ILE A 61 6.53 -15.13 -13.44
C ILE A 61 6.34 -13.85 -12.63
N LYS A 62 6.19 -12.70 -13.27
CA LYS A 62 5.96 -11.41 -12.59
C LYS A 62 4.58 -11.38 -11.94
N ASN A 63 3.59 -12.02 -12.54
CA ASN A 63 2.29 -12.19 -11.87
C ASN A 63 2.40 -13.08 -10.65
N LEU A 64 3.19 -14.16 -10.72
CA LEU A 64 3.42 -15.01 -9.56
C LEU A 64 4.07 -14.20 -8.42
N ILE A 65 5.04 -13.34 -8.74
CA ILE A 65 5.69 -12.45 -7.76
C ILE A 65 4.70 -11.45 -7.16
N LEU A 66 3.87 -10.81 -7.99
CA LEU A 66 2.87 -9.86 -7.52
C LEU A 66 1.80 -10.54 -6.66
N ALA A 67 1.26 -11.68 -7.12
CA ALA A 67 0.30 -12.49 -6.37
C ALA A 67 0.88 -12.97 -5.03
N LYS A 68 2.16 -13.37 -5.01
CA LYS A 68 2.86 -13.70 -3.77
C LYS A 68 2.99 -12.49 -2.85
N SER A 69 3.27 -11.31 -3.39
CA SER A 69 3.36 -10.07 -2.60
C SER A 69 2.03 -9.75 -1.92
N VAL A 70 0.91 -9.89 -2.64
CA VAL A 70 -0.42 -9.74 -2.06
C VAL A 70 -0.69 -10.74 -0.96
N HIS A 71 -0.43 -12.02 -1.23
CA HIS A 71 -0.56 -13.08 -0.25
C HIS A 71 0.25 -12.78 1.02
N ASP A 72 1.54 -12.54 0.87
CA ASP A 72 2.45 -12.33 2.00
C ASP A 72 2.06 -11.09 2.81
N ALA A 73 1.64 -10.00 2.16
CA ALA A 73 1.26 -8.77 2.87
C ALA A 73 0.07 -9.01 3.81
N PHE A 74 -1.00 -9.66 3.35
CA PHE A 74 -2.14 -9.96 4.23
C PHE A 74 -1.81 -10.96 5.34
N PHE A 75 -0.95 -11.95 5.06
CA PHE A 75 -0.49 -12.87 6.09
C PHE A 75 0.42 -12.18 7.11
N ASP A 76 1.28 -11.26 6.71
CA ASP A 76 2.08 -10.44 7.62
C ASP A 76 1.18 -9.59 8.52
N ILE A 77 0.16 -8.92 7.96
CA ILE A 77 -0.84 -8.17 8.74
C ILE A 77 -1.53 -9.08 9.76
N LYS A 78 -1.95 -10.29 9.34
CA LYS A 78 -2.58 -11.27 10.22
C LYS A 78 -1.63 -11.73 11.34
N ASN A 79 -0.39 -12.04 11.01
CA ASN A 79 0.63 -12.52 11.93
C ASN A 79 1.07 -11.45 12.93
N ALA A 80 1.08 -10.18 12.52
CA ALA A 80 1.28 -9.04 13.40
C ALA A 80 0.10 -8.80 14.37
N GLY A 81 -0.98 -9.58 14.28
CA GLY A 81 -2.10 -9.55 15.23
C GLY A 81 -3.16 -8.50 14.91
N PHE A 82 -3.17 -7.95 13.70
CA PHE A 82 -4.24 -7.07 13.24
C PHE A 82 -5.49 -7.86 12.86
N ASN A 83 -6.65 -7.27 13.14
CA ASN A 83 -7.90 -7.78 12.64
C ASN A 83 -8.05 -7.40 11.17
N ILE A 84 -8.22 -8.39 10.29
CA ILE A 84 -8.54 -8.15 8.88
C ILE A 84 -10.06 -8.10 8.76
N PRO A 85 -10.66 -6.94 8.42
CA PRO A 85 -12.10 -6.84 8.25
C PRO A 85 -12.57 -7.69 7.06
N LYS A 86 -13.74 -8.31 7.19
CA LYS A 86 -14.39 -8.99 6.06
C LYS A 86 -14.88 -7.95 5.04
N GLY A 87 -14.89 -8.34 3.76
CA GLY A 87 -15.45 -7.50 2.69
C GLY A 87 -14.45 -6.62 1.97
N ILE A 88 -13.16 -6.75 2.26
CA ILE A 88 -12.07 -6.22 1.42
C ILE A 88 -11.93 -7.11 0.19
N SER A 89 -11.83 -6.50 -0.99
CA SER A 89 -11.33 -7.19 -2.18
C SER A 89 -10.06 -6.54 -2.70
N VAL A 90 -9.18 -7.35 -3.29
CA VAL A 90 -7.95 -6.88 -3.94
C VAL A 90 -7.95 -7.30 -5.39
N HIS A 91 -7.70 -6.34 -6.27
CA HIS A 91 -7.64 -6.52 -7.72
C HIS A 91 -6.20 -6.29 -8.17
N CYS A 92 -5.64 -7.31 -8.80
CA CYS A 92 -4.35 -7.26 -9.48
C CYS A 92 -4.58 -7.80 -10.89
N ASN A 93 -5.40 -7.08 -11.66
CA ASN A 93 -5.83 -7.52 -12.98
C ASN A 93 -5.90 -6.30 -13.89
N ASP A 94 -4.97 -6.23 -14.85
CA ASP A 94 -4.81 -5.12 -15.81
C ASP A 94 -6.14 -4.64 -16.43
N ALA A 95 -7.12 -5.53 -16.61
CA ALA A 95 -8.41 -5.22 -17.23
C ALA A 95 -9.43 -4.57 -16.27
N ALA A 96 -9.29 -4.76 -14.96
CA ALA A 96 -10.18 -4.23 -13.93
C ALA A 96 -9.57 -3.02 -13.19
N ASP A 97 -8.27 -2.79 -13.37
CA ASP A 97 -7.54 -1.71 -12.73
C ASP A 97 -7.91 -0.37 -13.41
N HIS A 98 -8.80 0.43 -12.81
CA HIS A 98 -9.32 1.69 -13.39
C HIS A 98 -8.32 2.87 -13.37
N PHE A 99 -7.02 2.59 -13.46
CA PHE A 99 -6.00 3.64 -13.45
C PHE A 99 -6.10 4.47 -14.74
N GLU A 100 -6.15 5.80 -14.59
CA GLU A 100 -6.03 6.68 -15.76
C GLU A 100 -4.71 6.42 -16.46
N ARG A 101 -4.73 6.33 -17.80
CA ARG A 101 -3.51 6.21 -18.61
C ARG A 101 -2.54 7.35 -18.26
N GLY A 102 -1.38 7.00 -17.70
CA GLY A 102 -0.34 7.95 -17.31
C GLY A 102 -0.43 8.45 -15.86
N SER A 103 -1.36 7.93 -15.05
CA SER A 103 -1.26 8.07 -13.58
C SER A 103 0.01 7.38 -13.09
N ASN A 104 0.72 8.03 -12.17
CA ASN A 104 1.88 7.45 -11.49
C ASN A 104 1.46 6.70 -10.21
N ASP A 105 0.15 6.52 -10.01
CA ASP A 105 -0.36 5.86 -8.84
C ASP A 105 -0.14 4.35 -8.97
N MET A 106 0.46 3.76 -7.95
CA MET A 106 0.80 2.34 -7.90
C MET A 106 -0.34 1.51 -7.32
N ALA A 107 -1.14 2.09 -6.43
CA ALA A 107 -2.32 1.46 -5.86
C ALA A 107 -3.35 2.52 -5.44
N TYR A 108 -4.61 2.10 -5.26
CA TYR A 108 -5.62 2.92 -4.58
C TYR A 108 -6.68 2.04 -3.91
N THR A 109 -7.31 2.58 -2.87
CA THR A 109 -8.49 1.98 -2.23
C THR A 109 -9.74 2.74 -2.65
N TYR A 110 -10.62 2.05 -3.39
CA TYR A 110 -11.94 2.56 -3.70
C TYR A 110 -12.94 2.18 -2.62
N THR A 111 -13.77 3.14 -2.22
CA THR A 111 -14.89 2.91 -1.28
C THR A 111 -16.15 3.51 -1.89
N GLU A 112 -17.12 2.67 -2.26
CA GLU A 112 -18.39 3.17 -2.80
C GLU A 112 -19.09 4.13 -1.81
N SER A 113 -19.63 5.23 -2.32
CA SER A 113 -20.20 6.33 -1.54
C SER A 113 -21.56 5.98 -0.91
N GLU A 114 -22.38 5.13 -1.53
CA GLU A 114 -23.83 5.06 -1.23
C GLU A 114 -24.34 3.77 -0.56
N ARG A 115 -23.51 2.73 -0.40
CA ARG A 115 -23.98 1.48 0.22
C ARG A 115 -23.99 1.55 1.75
N LYS A 116 -25.00 0.91 2.38
CA LYS A 116 -25.09 0.71 3.84
C LYS A 116 -23.90 -0.04 4.44
N GLN A 117 -23.15 -0.80 3.63
CA GLN A 117 -21.92 -1.48 4.00
C GLN A 117 -20.77 -0.99 3.12
N VAL A 118 -19.66 -0.59 3.73
CA VAL A 118 -18.43 -0.23 3.03
C VAL A 118 -17.74 -1.51 2.60
N LYS A 119 -17.59 -1.71 1.29
CA LYS A 119 -16.80 -2.79 0.69
C LYS A 119 -15.61 -2.15 -0.01
N PRO A 120 -14.48 -1.96 0.68
CA PRO A 120 -13.33 -1.35 0.08
C PRO A 120 -12.70 -2.31 -0.94
N GLU A 121 -12.31 -1.76 -2.07
CA GLU A 121 -11.65 -2.47 -3.15
C GLU A 121 -10.27 -1.86 -3.34
N ILE A 122 -9.23 -2.67 -3.11
CA ILE A 122 -7.84 -2.27 -3.33
C ILE A 122 -7.50 -2.64 -4.76
N TYR A 123 -7.05 -1.68 -5.54
CA TYR A 123 -6.56 -1.89 -6.89
C TYR A 123 -5.06 -1.63 -6.91
N LEU A 124 -4.31 -2.53 -7.53
CA LEU A 124 -2.88 -2.36 -7.78
C LEU A 124 -2.71 -2.06 -9.27
N ASN A 125 -1.85 -1.10 -9.62
CA ASN A 125 -1.52 -0.76 -11.00
C ASN A 125 -0.64 -1.85 -11.61
N THR A 126 -1.28 -2.97 -11.92
CA THR A 126 -0.63 -4.21 -12.33
C THR A 126 0.34 -4.01 -13.50
N PRO A 127 0.05 -3.18 -14.53
CA PRO A 127 1.02 -2.85 -15.57
C PRO A 127 2.32 -2.20 -15.05
N HIS A 128 2.24 -1.29 -14.07
CA HIS A 128 3.43 -0.64 -13.50
C HIS A 128 4.36 -1.64 -12.80
N TYR A 129 3.81 -2.63 -12.11
CA TYR A 129 4.61 -3.69 -11.48
C TYR A 129 5.17 -4.71 -12.48
N LYS A 130 4.47 -4.96 -13.60
CA LYS A 130 4.90 -5.94 -14.62
C LYS A 130 5.94 -5.40 -15.59
N TYR A 131 5.77 -4.17 -16.09
CA TYR A 131 6.49 -3.72 -17.29
C TYR A 131 7.72 -2.85 -17.01
N ASN A 132 7.95 -2.42 -15.77
CA ASN A 132 9.13 -1.64 -15.44
C ASN A 132 10.38 -2.54 -15.35
N LYS A 133 11.39 -2.29 -16.20
CA LYS A 133 12.58 -3.17 -16.39
C LYS A 133 13.58 -3.12 -15.24
N ASN A 134 13.52 -2.08 -14.40
CA ASN A 134 14.33 -1.91 -13.21
C ASN A 134 13.38 -1.75 -12.03
N LEU A 135 13.28 -2.75 -11.17
CA LEU A 135 13.10 -2.64 -9.71
C LEU A 135 12.28 -3.81 -9.17
N PRO A 136 12.63 -4.33 -7.98
CA PRO A 136 11.67 -5.06 -7.17
C PRO A 136 10.68 -4.13 -6.41
N TYR A 137 10.77 -2.81 -6.59
CA TYR A 137 10.12 -1.78 -5.76
C TYR A 137 9.97 -0.45 -6.55
N VAL A 138 8.84 -0.14 -7.22
CA VAL A 138 8.63 1.15 -7.94
C VAL A 138 7.88 2.14 -7.06
N VAL A 139 8.43 3.35 -7.07
CA VAL A 139 8.25 4.50 -6.17
C VAL A 139 6.89 5.17 -6.30
N HIS A 140 6.10 5.19 -5.21
CA HIS A 140 5.22 6.32 -4.93
C HIS A 140 6.03 7.45 -4.29
N SER A 141 5.84 8.66 -4.81
CA SER A 141 6.38 9.94 -4.36
C SER A 141 7.84 10.25 -4.73
N SER A 142 8.00 11.36 -5.45
CA SER A 142 9.23 12.14 -5.49
C SER A 142 9.63 12.53 -4.06
N GLY A 143 10.54 11.76 -3.45
CA GLY A 143 11.08 11.99 -2.11
C GLY A 143 10.94 10.83 -1.12
N GLY A 144 10.32 9.70 -1.49
CA GLY A 144 10.39 8.47 -0.70
C GLY A 144 11.74 7.76 -0.83
N ASP A 145 12.11 6.92 0.14
CA ASP A 145 13.33 6.10 0.05
C ASP A 145 13.15 5.05 -1.07
N PRO A 146 13.92 5.13 -2.18
CA PRO A 146 13.78 4.22 -3.32
C PRO A 146 14.14 2.76 -2.99
N LYS A 147 14.71 2.48 -1.80
CA LYS A 147 15.05 1.13 -1.35
C LYS A 147 13.88 0.37 -0.71
N ILE A 148 12.73 1.03 -0.49
CA ILE A 148 11.69 0.55 0.45
C ILE A 148 10.35 0.12 -0.20
N TYR A 149 9.98 0.58 -1.40
CA TYR A 149 8.58 0.53 -1.89
C TYR A 149 8.19 -0.57 -2.90
N ASN A 150 7.63 -1.70 -2.46
CA ASN A 150 7.09 -2.78 -3.32
C ASN A 150 5.58 -2.88 -3.19
N ALA A 151 4.98 -3.75 -4.01
CA ALA A 151 3.59 -4.13 -3.90
C ALA A 151 3.16 -4.55 -2.48
N LYS A 152 4.02 -5.12 -1.62
CA LYS A 152 3.63 -5.41 -0.22
C LYS A 152 3.40 -4.14 0.59
N MET A 153 4.30 -3.17 0.44
CA MET A 153 4.24 -1.87 1.09
C MET A 153 2.98 -1.11 0.65
N ASP A 154 2.69 -1.10 -0.66
CA ASP A 154 1.48 -0.49 -1.20
C ASP A 154 0.22 -1.19 -0.64
N ILE A 155 0.26 -2.51 -0.48
CA ILE A 155 -0.87 -3.24 0.13
C ILE A 155 -1.03 -2.94 1.62
N TYR A 156 0.07 -2.73 2.37
CA TYR A 156 -0.04 -2.26 3.76
C TYR A 156 -0.69 -0.88 3.82
N HIS A 157 -0.26 0.02 2.95
CA HIS A 157 -0.81 1.38 2.83
C HIS A 157 -2.31 1.31 2.53
N GLU A 158 -2.69 0.63 1.46
CA GLU A 158 -4.10 0.50 1.04
C GLU A 158 -4.95 -0.26 2.05
N PHE A 159 -4.39 -1.26 2.74
CA PHE A 159 -5.08 -1.94 3.84
C PHE A 159 -5.45 -0.96 4.96
N ALA A 160 -4.58 -0.01 5.30
CA ALA A 160 -4.87 0.96 6.35
C ALA A 160 -6.05 1.88 5.95
N HIS A 161 -6.10 2.33 4.70
CA HIS A 161 -7.24 3.09 4.16
C HIS A 161 -8.53 2.25 4.20
N ALA A 162 -8.48 1.01 3.68
CA ALA A 162 -9.61 0.08 3.71
C ALA A 162 -10.11 -0.18 5.15
N TYR A 163 -9.18 -0.35 6.10
CA TYR A 163 -9.48 -0.56 7.51
C TYR A 163 -10.16 0.66 8.13
N GLN A 164 -9.66 1.88 7.90
CA GLN A 164 -10.28 3.10 8.41
C GLN A 164 -11.67 3.30 7.81
N ALA A 165 -11.83 3.06 6.50
CA ALA A 165 -13.10 3.20 5.81
C ALA A 165 -14.18 2.23 6.32
N ILE A 166 -13.82 0.97 6.58
CA ILE A 166 -14.76 -0.02 7.14
C ILE A 166 -15.17 0.34 8.57
N ASN A 167 -14.21 0.74 9.42
CA ASN A 167 -14.49 0.99 10.83
C ASN A 167 -15.27 2.30 11.05
N ASN A 168 -14.91 3.37 10.35
CA ASN A 168 -15.62 4.64 10.42
C ASN A 168 -15.38 5.48 9.17
N LYS A 169 -16.20 5.27 8.13
CA LYS A 169 -16.13 6.01 6.87
C LYS A 169 -16.18 7.53 7.03
N LYS A 170 -17.06 8.07 7.88
CA LYS A 170 -17.18 9.52 8.07
C LYS A 170 -15.88 10.11 8.63
N ASN A 171 -15.29 9.43 9.59
CA ASN A 171 -14.00 9.82 10.15
C ASN A 171 -12.87 9.68 9.12
N TYR A 172 -12.82 8.56 8.38
CA TYR A 172 -11.84 8.36 7.30
C TYR A 172 -11.86 9.50 6.27
N LEU A 173 -13.05 9.82 5.73
CA LEU A 173 -13.21 10.92 4.78
C LEU A 173 -12.78 12.27 5.40
N SER A 174 -13.17 12.53 6.66
CA SER A 174 -12.75 13.75 7.35
C SER A 174 -11.23 13.84 7.53
N LEU A 175 -10.54 12.72 7.79
CA LEU A 175 -9.08 12.70 7.91
C LEU A 175 -8.38 12.96 6.58
N GLY A 176 -8.99 12.57 5.46
CA GLY A 176 -8.51 12.90 4.11
C GLY A 176 -8.51 14.41 3.81
N ASP A 177 -9.44 15.15 4.40
CA ASP A 177 -9.54 16.62 4.26
C ASP A 177 -8.69 17.38 5.29
N GLN A 178 -8.35 16.74 6.41
CA GLN A 178 -7.59 17.36 7.49
C GLN A 178 -6.08 17.38 7.20
N LYS A 179 -5.51 18.58 7.19
CA LYS A 179 -4.06 18.81 7.04
C LYS A 179 -3.38 18.98 8.39
N PHE A 180 -2.11 18.60 8.45
CA PHE A 180 -1.24 18.94 9.58
C PHE A 180 -0.83 20.41 9.56
N ASP A 181 -0.54 20.97 10.72
CA ASP A 181 0.15 22.25 10.80
C ASP A 181 1.56 22.14 10.19
N ARG A 182 2.16 23.28 9.84
CA ARG A 182 3.45 23.33 9.15
C ARG A 182 4.59 22.64 9.92
N LYS A 183 4.61 22.73 11.25
CA LYS A 183 5.69 22.13 12.06
C LYS A 183 5.55 20.62 12.05
N THR A 184 4.35 20.10 12.31
CA THR A 184 4.06 18.65 12.27
C THR A 184 4.32 18.07 10.90
N LYS A 185 3.85 18.73 9.83
CA LYS A 185 4.09 18.33 8.43
C LYS A 185 5.58 18.15 8.14
N ASN A 186 6.40 19.14 8.51
CA ASN A 186 7.84 19.09 8.26
C ASN A 186 8.52 17.95 9.01
N GLU A 187 8.08 17.62 10.22
CA GLU A 187 8.64 16.50 10.98
C GLU A 187 8.18 15.15 10.42
N ILE A 188 6.92 15.01 9.99
CA ILE A 188 6.43 13.82 9.27
C ILE A 188 7.22 13.60 7.98
N THR A 189 7.43 14.63 7.16
CA THR A 189 8.21 14.52 5.92
C THR A 189 9.63 14.03 6.15
N LYS A 190 10.28 14.46 7.24
CA LYS A 190 11.64 14.02 7.58
C LYS A 190 11.69 12.56 8.06
N CYS A 191 10.68 12.12 8.78
CA CYS A 191 10.67 10.81 9.43
C CYS A 191 10.09 9.69 8.56
N LEU A 192 9.18 10.03 7.63
CA LEU A 192 8.54 9.10 6.70
C LEU A 192 8.83 9.55 5.26
N ASN A 193 7.97 10.39 4.71
CA ASN A 193 8.12 10.98 3.37
C ASN A 193 7.12 12.15 3.19
N SER A 194 7.23 12.84 2.05
CA SER A 194 6.35 13.97 1.72
C SER A 194 4.88 13.57 1.52
N TYR A 195 4.63 12.35 1.05
CA TYR A 195 3.27 11.83 0.79
C TYR A 195 2.49 11.59 2.09
N ALA A 196 3.13 10.98 3.10
CA ALA A 196 2.61 10.82 4.46
C ALA A 196 2.18 12.15 5.09
N ALA A 197 2.78 13.26 4.66
CA ALA A 197 2.52 14.61 5.16
C ALA A 197 1.39 15.35 4.41
N THR A 198 0.72 14.70 3.45
CA THR A 198 -0.33 15.31 2.62
C THR A 198 -1.59 15.63 3.42
N ASN A 199 -2.12 14.64 4.14
CA ASN A 199 -3.28 14.74 5.02
C ASN A 199 -3.16 13.67 6.13
N LYS A 200 -4.13 13.63 7.05
CA LYS A 200 -4.09 12.69 8.18
C LYS A 200 -4.35 11.22 7.77
N SER A 201 -5.12 10.96 6.71
CA SER A 201 -5.31 9.57 6.22
C SER A 201 -4.03 9.00 5.62
N GLU A 202 -3.33 9.76 4.77
CA GLU A 202 -2.04 9.35 4.19
C GLU A 202 -0.99 9.13 5.27
N PHE A 203 -0.97 9.96 6.32
CA PHE A 203 -0.09 9.72 7.45
C PHE A 203 -0.35 8.36 8.12
N VAL A 204 -1.61 8.01 8.36
CA VAL A 204 -1.97 6.71 8.96
C VAL A 204 -1.52 5.56 8.06
N ALA A 205 -1.80 5.65 6.76
CA ALA A 205 -1.48 4.59 5.81
C ALA A 205 0.03 4.39 5.68
N GLU A 206 0.79 5.47 5.50
CA GLU A 206 2.24 5.43 5.45
C GLU A 206 2.85 4.95 6.77
N TYR A 207 2.42 5.49 7.91
CA TYR A 207 2.94 5.07 9.21
C TYR A 207 2.71 3.57 9.47
N PHE A 208 1.52 3.07 9.17
CA PHE A 208 1.20 1.65 9.28
C PHE A 208 2.10 0.81 8.38
N ALA A 209 2.26 1.23 7.13
CA ALA A 209 3.05 0.51 6.16
C ALA A 209 4.55 0.46 6.55
N TYR A 210 5.12 1.55 7.08
CA TYR A 210 6.51 1.57 7.57
C TYR A 210 6.68 0.62 8.75
N LYS A 211 5.72 0.59 9.68
CA LYS A 211 5.72 -0.33 10.82
C LYS A 211 5.65 -1.79 10.36
N MET A 212 4.77 -2.12 9.42
CA MET A 212 4.63 -3.47 8.86
C MET A 212 5.87 -3.92 8.09
N ALA A 213 6.58 -2.99 7.45
CA ALA A 213 7.85 -3.25 6.79
C ALA A 213 9.05 -3.37 7.77
N GLY A 214 8.83 -3.23 9.09
CA GLY A 214 9.89 -3.31 10.10
C GLY A 214 10.81 -2.09 10.13
N ILE A 215 10.40 -0.97 9.54
CA ILE A 215 11.20 0.24 9.44
C ILE A 215 11.08 1.04 10.73
N LYS A 216 12.23 1.34 11.32
CA LYS A 216 12.30 2.16 12.54
C LYS A 216 12.08 3.63 12.19
N ILE A 217 10.89 4.14 12.50
CA ILE A 217 10.53 5.56 12.42
C ILE A 217 10.48 6.18 13.81
N LYS A 218 11.18 7.30 14.00
CA LYS A 218 11.19 8.07 15.26
C LYS A 218 11.36 9.55 14.99
N SER A 219 10.76 10.38 15.84
CA SER A 219 11.00 11.81 15.91
C SER A 219 11.31 12.19 17.35
N ASN A 220 12.28 13.10 17.55
CA ASN A 220 12.58 13.66 18.86
C ASN A 220 11.69 14.88 19.21
N ARG A 221 10.82 15.29 18.28
CA ARG A 221 10.04 16.54 18.38
C ARG A 221 8.54 16.32 18.46
N ILE A 222 8.05 15.23 17.87
CA ILE A 222 6.64 14.85 17.90
C ILE A 222 6.52 13.36 18.19
N ASP A 223 5.46 12.99 18.91
CA ASP A 223 5.12 11.59 19.14
C ASP A 223 4.26 11.09 17.97
N LEU A 224 4.92 10.47 16.99
CA LEU A 224 4.26 9.95 15.79
C LEU A 224 3.24 8.85 16.13
N GLU A 225 3.48 8.05 17.17
CA GLU A 225 2.55 6.99 17.58
C GLU A 225 1.29 7.58 18.22
N LYS A 226 1.45 8.64 19.02
CA LYS A 226 0.31 9.40 19.53
C LYS A 226 -0.54 9.97 18.40
N ILE A 227 0.07 10.63 17.40
CA ILE A 227 -0.65 11.17 16.24
C ILE A 227 -1.37 10.05 15.47
N TYR A 228 -0.72 8.89 15.31
CA TYR A 228 -1.31 7.73 14.63
C TYR A 228 -2.56 7.22 15.35
N ASN A 229 -2.50 7.15 16.68
CA ASN A 229 -3.61 6.75 17.51
C ASN A 229 -4.77 7.76 17.49
N GLU A 230 -4.46 9.07 17.50
CA GLU A 230 -5.43 10.16 17.35
C GLU A 230 -6.10 10.15 15.96
N CYS A 231 -5.37 9.74 14.92
CA CYS A 231 -5.90 9.56 13.57
C CYS A 231 -6.58 8.18 13.38
N HIS A 232 -6.79 7.41 14.45
CA HIS A 232 -7.50 6.13 14.44
C HIS A 232 -6.93 5.10 13.45
N GLY A 233 -5.60 4.98 13.39
CA GLY A 233 -4.97 3.94 12.59
C GLY A 233 -5.32 2.51 13.03
N PRO A 234 -5.10 1.50 12.15
CA PRO A 234 -5.23 0.09 12.51
C PRO A 234 -4.62 -0.26 13.88
N LYS A 235 -5.40 -0.91 14.74
CA LYS A 235 -4.97 -1.27 16.11
C LYS A 235 -4.67 -2.75 16.25
N PHE A 236 -3.59 -3.06 16.96
CA PHE A 236 -3.26 -4.41 17.39
C PHE A 236 -4.34 -4.95 18.35
N LYS A 237 -4.71 -6.22 18.22
CA LYS A 237 -5.62 -6.87 19.20
C LYS A 237 -4.87 -7.51 20.38
N LYS A 238 -3.54 -7.57 20.35
CA LYS A 238 -2.67 -8.02 21.45
C LYS A 238 -1.56 -7.00 21.67
N LYS A 239 -1.23 -6.70 22.94
CA LYS A 239 0.10 -6.16 23.28
C LYS A 239 1.12 -7.18 22.79
N LEU A 240 1.85 -6.86 21.73
CA LEU A 240 3.08 -7.55 21.41
C LEU A 240 4.12 -7.01 22.39
N ASP A 241 4.50 -7.83 23.38
CA ASP A 241 5.85 -7.78 23.88
C ASP A 241 6.72 -8.14 22.67
N LEU A 242 7.19 -7.12 21.96
CA LEU A 242 8.22 -7.26 20.96
C LEU A 242 9.43 -7.86 21.68
N VAL A 243 9.65 -9.15 21.49
CA VAL A 243 10.84 -9.84 21.99
C VAL A 243 12.05 -9.08 21.45
N ALA A 244 12.86 -8.59 22.39
CA ALA A 244 14.10 -7.85 22.17
C ALA A 244 15.13 -8.66 21.40
#